data_AF-A0A2G5IK61-F1
#
_entry.id   AF-A0A2G5IK61-F1
#
_cell.length_a   1.000
_cell.length_b   1.000
_cell.length_c   1.000
_cell.angle_alpha   90.00
_cell.angle_beta   90.00
_cell.angle_gamma   90.00
#
_symmetry.space_group_name_H-M   'P 1'
#
loop_
_entity.id
_entity.type
_entity.pdbx_description
1 polymer ?
#
loop_
_entity_poly.entity_id
_entity_poly.type
_entity_poly.pdbx_seq_one_letter_code
_entity_poly.pdbx_strand_id
1 'polypeptide(L)' 'MSPLQIMSLLLALSAALNIAIIAGLLARGSGVGIPQAIISGAGAAAAALGIYFAAVAAYK' A
#
# COMPACT_ATOMS: atom_id res chain seq x y z
N MET A 1 -11.21 4.18 -19.47
CA MET A 1 -10.00 4.54 -18.70
C MET A 1 -9.01 5.19 -19.62
N SER A 2 -8.56 6.41 -19.31
CA SER A 2 -7.50 7.05 -20.07
C SER A 2 -6.13 6.47 -19.70
N PRO A 3 -5.11 6.54 -20.59
CA PRO A 3 -3.76 6.06 -20.29
C PRO A 3 -3.17 6.66 -18.99
N LEU A 4 -3.46 7.95 -18.72
CA LEU A 4 -3.05 8.63 -17.49
C LEU A 4 -3.66 8.01 -16.23
N GLN A 5 -4.92 7.57 -16.29
CA GLN A 5 -5.57 6.90 -15.15
C GLN A 5 -4.89 5.56 -14.83
N ILE A 6 -4.52 4.80 -15.87
CA ILE A 6 -3.82 3.52 -15.73
C ILE A 6 -2.44 3.75 -15.11
N MET A 7 -1.68 4.72 -15.62
CA MET A 7 -0.35 5.07 -15.08
C MET A 7 -0.42 5.53 -13.62
N SER A 8 -1.41 6.34 -13.27
CA SER A 8 -1.64 6.78 -11.88
C SER A 8 -1.98 5.61 -10.94
N LEU A 9 -2.78 4.65 -11.41
CA LEU A 9 -3.13 3.44 -10.66
C LEU A 9 -1.90 2.54 -10.43
N LEU A 10 -1.09 2.35 -11.47
CA LEU A 10 0.15 1.57 -11.38
C LEU A 10 1.16 2.25 -10.43
N LEU A 11 1.24 3.58 -10.47
CA LEU A 11 2.08 4.35 -9.55
C LEU A 11 1.62 4.19 -8.10
N ALA A 12 0.31 4.33 -7.85
CA ALA A 12 -0.26 4.15 -6.52
C ALA A 12 -0.04 2.72 -5.99
N LEU A 13 -0.23 1.71 -6.84
CA LEU A 13 0.04 0.31 -6.49
C LEU A 13 1.52 0.07 -6.18
N SER A 14 2.43 0.60 -7.01
CA SER A 14 3.86 0.50 -6.78
C SER A 14 4.26 1.13 -5.45
N ALA A 15 3.77 2.34 -5.15
CA ALA A 15 4.02 2.99 -3.87
C ALA A 15 3.49 2.16 -2.69
N ALA A 16 2.27 1.63 -2.79
CA ALA A 16 1.67 0.79 -1.75
C ALA A 16 2.48 -0.49 -1.50
N LEU A 17 3.02 -1.14 -2.54
CA LEU A 17 3.88 -2.31 -2.39
C LEU A 17 5.20 -2.00 -1.70
N ASN A 18 5.83 -0.86 -2.04
CA ASN A 18 7.05 -0.41 -1.35
C ASN A 18 6.77 -0.15 0.14
N ILE A 19 5.65 0.51 0.45
CA ILE A 19 5.21 0.73 1.84
C ILE A 19 4.98 -0.60 2.56
N ALA A 20 4.31 -1.57 1.92
CA ALA A 20 4.06 -2.88 2.51
C ALA A 20 5.34 -3.65 2.84
N ILE A 21 6.33 -3.64 1.94
CA ILE A 21 7.62 -4.30 2.17
C ILE A 21 8.34 -3.65 3.36
N ILE A 22 8.43 -2.32 3.38
CA ILE A 22 9.10 -1.60 4.47
C ILE A 22 8.38 -1.85 5.80
N ALA A 23 7.05 -1.75 5.82
CA ALA A 23 6.25 -2.00 7.03
C ALA A 23 6.38 -3.44 7.53
N GLY A 24 6.39 -4.42 6.62
CA GLY A 24 6.64 -5.82 6.97
C GLY A 24 8.04 -6.06 7.53
N LEU A 25 9.08 -5.47 6.92
CA LEU A 25 10.45 -5.54 7.41
C LEU A 25 10.61 -4.89 8.79
N LEU A 26 9.99 -3.74 9.01
CA LEU A 26 9.96 -3.08 10.32
C LEU A 26 9.26 -3.94 11.37
N ALA A 27 8.12 -4.55 11.04
CA ALA A 27 7.41 -5.46 11.93
C ALA A 27 8.27 -6.68 12.30
N ARG A 28 8.99 -7.27 11.32
CA ARG A 28 9.97 -8.34 11.58
C ARG A 28 11.10 -7.86 12.50
N GLY A 29 11.67 -6.69 12.22
CA GLY A 29 12.74 -6.09 13.04
C GLY A 29 12.32 -5.79 14.47
N SER A 30 11.02 -5.60 14.70
CA SER A 30 10.40 -5.40 16.01
C SER A 30 10.20 -6.70 16.79
N GLY A 31 10.69 -7.84 16.29
CA GLY A 31 10.58 -9.15 16.93
C GLY A 31 9.25 -9.88 16.68
N VAL A 32 8.41 -9.37 15.78
CA VAL A 32 7.10 -9.94 15.49
C VAL A 32 7.23 -11.15 14.54
N GLY A 33 6.42 -12.19 14.78
CA GLY A 33 6.40 -13.42 13.96
C GLY A 33 6.07 -13.15 12.49
N ILE A 34 6.51 -14.07 11.60
CA ILE A 34 6.32 -13.95 10.14
C ILE A 34 4.86 -13.67 9.74
N PRO A 35 3.85 -14.38 10.26
CA PRO A 35 2.46 -14.14 9.86
C PRO A 35 1.99 -12.73 10.19
N GLN A 36 2.35 -12.23 11.37
CA GLN A 36 1.97 -10.89 11.82
C GLN A 36 2.71 -9.78 11.06
N ALA A 37 3.97 -10.00 10.70
CA ALA A 37 4.68 -9.06 9.83
C ALA A 37 4.07 -8.98 8.42
N ILE A 38 3.62 -10.10 7.85
CA ILE A 38 2.90 -10.12 6.57
C ILE A 38 1.59 -9.34 6.70
N ILE A 39 0.81 -9.57 7.77
CA ILE A 39 -0.44 -8.85 8.03
C ILE A 39 -0.18 -7.34 8.18
N SER A 40 0.88 -6.95 8.89
CA SER A 40 1.26 -5.55 9.05
C SER A 40 1.61 -4.89 7.72
N GLY A 41 2.39 -5.56 6.87
CA GLY A 41 2.72 -5.07 5.52
C GLY A 41 1.47 -4.97 4.63
N ALA A 42 0.65 -6.01 4.61
CA ALA A 42 -0.59 -6.04 3.83
C ALA A 42 -1.57 -4.94 4.28
N GLY A 43 -1.70 -4.72 5.59
CA GLY A 43 -2.52 -3.64 6.16
C GLY A 43 -2.03 -2.26 5.75
N ALA A 44 -0.71 -2.04 5.73
CA ALA A 44 -0.13 -0.78 5.27
C ALA A 44 -0.39 -0.53 3.77
N ALA A 45 -0.29 -1.56 2.92
CA ALA A 45 -0.67 -1.45 1.51
C ALA A 45 -2.16 -1.13 1.34
N ALA A 46 -3.04 -1.83 2.07
CA ALA A 46 -4.47 -1.62 2.00
C ALA A 46 -4.87 -0.20 2.43
N ALA A 47 -4.27 0.32 3.50
CA ALA A 47 -4.49 1.70 3.94
C ALA A 47 -4.03 2.72 2.89
N ALA A 48 -2.84 2.55 2.31
CA ALA A 48 -2.30 3.44 1.29
C ALA A 48 -3.18 3.48 0.03
N LEU A 49 -3.61 2.32 -0.47
CA LEU A 49 -4.54 2.23 -1.60
C LEU A 49 -5.92 2.78 -1.24
N GLY A 50 -6.41 2.51 -0.04
CA GLY A 50 -7.67 3.06 0.47
C GLY A 50 -7.68 4.59 0.45
N ILE A 51 -6.61 5.23 0.91
CA ILE A 51 -6.44 6.69 0.85
C ILE A 51 -6.41 7.17 -0.60
N TYR A 52 -5.67 6.49 -1.48
CA TYR A 52 -5.64 6.85 -2.91
C TYR A 52 -7.03 6.80 -3.54
N PHE A 53 -7.80 5.73 -3.30
CA PHE A 53 -9.17 5.62 -3.83
C PHE A 53 -10.12 6.64 -3.19
N ALA A 54 -10.00 6.92 -1.90
CA ALA A 54 -10.80 7.95 -1.23
C ALA A 54 -10.50 9.34 -1.81
N ALA A 55 -9.23 9.67 -2.06
CA ALA A 55 -8.83 10.91 -2.72
C ALA A 55 -9.37 10.98 -4.15
N VAL A 56 -9.29 9.89 -4.91
CA VAL A 56 -9.89 9.82 -6.25
C VAL A 56 -11.40 10.07 -6.19
N ALA A 57 -12.12 9.48 -5.24
CA ALA A 57 -13.57 9.68 -5.09
C ALA A 57 -13.94 11.11 -4.63
N ALA A 58 -13.07 11.80 -3.91
CA ALA A 58 -13.31 13.16 -3.42
C ALA A 58 -12.98 14.25 -4.45
N TYR A 59 -12.00 14.01 -5.33
CA TYR A 59 -11.44 15.03 -6.23
C TYR A 59 -11.68 14.75 -7.73
N LYS A 60 -12.38 13.67 -8.08
CA LYS A 60 -12.92 13.40 -9.42
C LYS A 60 -14.42 13.21 -9.35
#